data_AF-A0A072PM59-F1
#
_entry.id   AF-A0A072PM59-F1
#
_cell.length_a   1.000
_cell.length_b   1.000
_cell.length_c   1.000
_cell.angle_alpha   90.00
_cell.angle_beta   90.00
_cell.angle_gamma   90.00
#
_symmetry.space_group_name_H-M   'P 1'
#
loop_
_entity.id
_entity.type
_entity.pdbx_description
1 polymer ?
#
loop_
_entity_poly.entity_id
_entity_poly.type
_entity_poly.pdbx_seq_one_letter_code
_entity_poly.pdbx_strand_id
1 'polypeptide(L)'
;MSNWLDRACQHLGTVLQTANSNDRLLMSCVVSAPGDPSSQQHIQMVVQALPSQAKKSGSKPVFEKVVEVLQGRFSLPPYITITHAVSQVISMDEVPASPPATPNTHYSSDDYFQDQTIFTHAAVVPAYHAQNFASTIVSPRPSNIIAAPSSIHYSILERYIPPTTAQEVHDFFSMSRKSYLADRLLELSANNGTLLLVFPTKTGGATFAKRYIGPVIEPFLRQFVLLNNLFVSIAVDLGRMASLEGMKSFAELLQAVREMCQALGQRAPARGLQSRYEVVHAETTEVVLKGNVWKEWFLEQEQPRLRQNMVDYHKAGGRMPSRVGQIETTPGMLAREVVDGIRSSREPSGDAGIEVGVFVIRRSML
;
A
#
# COMPACT_ATOMS: atom_id res chain seq x y z
N MET A 1 15.87 12.96 25.51
CA MET A 1 16.58 12.18 24.47
C MET A 1 15.66 11.14 23.82
N SER A 2 14.41 11.54 23.54
CA SER A 2 13.33 10.76 22.92
C SER A 2 12.38 11.83 22.36
N ASN A 3 11.95 11.78 21.08
CA ASN A 3 10.84 12.58 20.48
C ASN A 3 10.83 12.65 18.93
N TRP A 4 11.29 11.62 18.20
CA TRP A 4 11.30 11.69 16.72
C TRP A 4 10.65 10.51 15.99
N LEU A 5 10.52 9.34 16.64
CA LEU A 5 9.72 8.20 16.16
C LEU A 5 8.21 8.49 16.23
N ASP A 6 7.78 9.28 17.22
CA ASP A 6 6.41 9.78 17.31
C ASP A 6 6.01 10.53 16.04
N ARG A 7 6.86 11.39 15.47
CA ARG A 7 6.42 12.31 14.40
C ARG A 7 6.08 11.67 13.03
N ALA A 8 6.50 10.44 12.75
CA ALA A 8 6.18 9.74 11.49
C ALA A 8 4.94 8.84 11.63
N CYS A 9 4.83 8.14 12.77
CA CYS A 9 3.56 7.57 13.21
C CYS A 9 2.51 8.64 13.44
N GLN A 10 2.93 9.87 13.76
CA GLN A 10 2.04 10.96 14.00
C GLN A 10 1.30 11.35 12.72
N HIS A 11 1.83 11.53 11.51
CA HIS A 11 0.91 12.04 10.46
C HIS A 11 -0.19 11.11 9.92
N LEU A 12 -0.27 9.83 10.31
CA LEU A 12 -1.47 9.00 10.08
C LEU A 12 -2.10 8.45 11.38
N GLY A 13 -1.30 8.21 12.43
CA GLY A 13 -1.77 7.91 13.79
C GLY A 13 -2.14 9.16 14.63
N THR A 14 -1.75 10.35 14.17
CA THR A 14 -1.94 11.79 14.61
C THR A 14 -2.36 12.63 13.40
N VAL A 15 -2.99 11.97 12.44
CA VAL A 15 -4.36 12.36 12.09
C VAL A 15 -5.35 11.71 13.08
N LEU A 16 -4.94 11.02 14.16
CA LEU A 16 -5.85 10.32 15.09
C LEU A 16 -5.44 10.34 16.58
N GLN A 17 -4.43 11.12 16.97
CA GLN A 17 -3.89 11.19 18.34
C GLN A 17 -3.64 12.62 18.84
N THR A 18 -3.61 13.63 17.97
CA THR A 18 -3.85 15.01 18.40
C THR A 18 -5.35 15.23 18.32
N ALA A 19 -5.94 15.76 19.38
CA ALA A 19 -7.29 16.31 19.30
C ALA A 19 -7.29 17.59 18.44
N ASN A 20 -6.92 17.47 17.16
CA ASN A 20 -7.49 18.31 16.13
C ASN A 20 -8.88 17.76 15.83
N SER A 21 -9.84 18.64 15.61
CA SER A 21 -11.23 18.24 15.34
C SER A 21 -11.34 17.29 14.15
N ASN A 22 -10.50 17.46 13.12
CA ASN A 22 -10.53 16.68 11.88
C ASN A 22 -10.11 15.21 12.08
N ASP A 23 -9.15 14.99 12.97
CA ASP A 23 -8.60 13.69 13.28
C ASP A 23 -9.62 12.75 13.92
N ARG A 24 -10.29 13.27 14.96
CA ARG A 24 -11.40 12.58 15.62
C ARG A 24 -12.56 12.33 14.67
N LEU A 25 -12.82 13.29 13.77
CA LEU A 25 -13.85 13.13 12.75
C LEU A 25 -13.52 11.99 11.79
N LEU A 26 -12.30 11.93 11.23
CA LEU A 26 -11.88 10.84 10.35
C LEU A 26 -12.06 9.47 11.03
N MET A 27 -11.54 9.29 12.25
CA MET A 27 -11.68 8.03 12.96
C MET A 27 -13.13 7.71 13.35
N SER A 28 -13.93 8.72 13.67
CA SER A 28 -15.36 8.52 13.89
C SER A 28 -16.09 8.05 12.61
N CYS A 29 -15.69 8.58 11.45
CA CYS A 29 -16.18 8.18 10.13
C CYS A 29 -15.74 6.77 9.77
N VAL A 30 -14.47 6.42 10.01
CA VAL A 30 -13.95 5.07 9.77
C VAL A 30 -14.65 4.07 10.67
N VAL A 31 -14.80 4.36 11.96
CA VAL A 31 -15.26 3.39 12.98
C VAL A 31 -16.76 3.49 13.26
N SER A 32 -17.56 4.13 12.39
CA SER A 32 -19.02 4.23 12.59
C SER A 32 -19.62 2.82 12.78
N ALA A 33 -20.35 2.62 13.89
CA ALA A 33 -20.56 1.28 14.46
C ALA A 33 -21.44 0.37 13.60
N PRO A 34 -20.99 -0.87 13.33
CA PRO A 34 -21.88 -1.96 12.97
C PRO A 34 -22.46 -2.55 14.27
N GLY A 35 -23.71 -2.21 14.61
CA GLY A 35 -24.48 -2.92 15.65
C GLY A 35 -24.33 -2.45 17.10
N ASP A 36 -24.86 -3.26 18.02
CA ASP A 36 -25.09 -2.93 19.43
C ASP A 36 -23.80 -3.03 20.28
N PRO A 37 -23.35 -1.92 20.91
CA PRO A 37 -22.12 -1.84 21.70
C PRO A 37 -22.16 -2.62 23.04
N SER A 38 -23.32 -3.17 23.40
CA SER A 38 -23.51 -4.01 24.58
C SER A 38 -23.33 -5.51 24.33
N SER A 39 -23.19 -5.92 23.06
CA SER A 39 -23.02 -7.32 22.64
C SER A 39 -21.57 -7.62 22.22
N GLN A 40 -21.06 -8.80 22.57
CA GLN A 40 -19.75 -9.24 22.08
C GLN A 40 -19.83 -9.53 20.57
N GLN A 41 -19.09 -8.76 19.78
CA GLN A 41 -19.13 -8.85 18.33
C GLN A 41 -17.88 -9.47 17.72
N HIS A 42 -18.04 -10.01 16.51
CA HIS A 42 -16.96 -10.45 15.66
C HIS A 42 -16.77 -9.49 14.48
N ILE A 43 -15.59 -8.90 14.38
CA ILE A 43 -15.23 -7.92 13.36
C ILE A 43 -14.19 -8.55 12.42
N GLN A 44 -14.45 -8.45 11.13
CA GLN A 44 -13.52 -8.88 10.08
C GLN A 44 -12.88 -7.67 9.41
N MET A 45 -11.54 -7.64 9.39
CA MET A 45 -10.75 -6.57 8.80
C MET A 45 -9.80 -7.09 7.73
N VAL A 46 -9.66 -6.36 6.63
CA VAL A 46 -8.61 -6.57 5.62
C VAL A 46 -7.67 -5.39 5.63
N VAL A 47 -6.35 -5.63 5.60
CA VAL A 47 -5.33 -4.59 5.53
C VAL A 47 -4.39 -4.89 4.37
N GLN A 48 -4.18 -3.90 3.50
CA GLN A 48 -3.30 -4.02 2.35
C GLN A 48 -2.50 -2.72 2.16
N ALA A 49 -1.17 -2.84 2.20
CA ALA A 49 -0.26 -1.77 1.84
C ALA A 49 0.41 -2.09 0.48
N LEU A 50 0.59 -1.04 -0.34
CA LEU A 50 1.23 -1.10 -1.65
C LEU A 50 2.37 -0.06 -1.71
N PRO A 51 3.64 -0.46 -1.87
CA PRO A 51 4.16 -1.85 -1.85
C PRO A 51 3.96 -2.54 -0.49
N SER A 52 4.16 -3.85 -0.43
CA SER A 52 3.86 -4.64 0.78
C SER A 52 4.90 -4.39 1.86
N GLN A 53 4.48 -3.81 2.98
CA GLN A 53 5.42 -3.42 4.04
C GLN A 53 5.82 -4.63 4.89
N ALA A 54 7.10 -5.01 4.87
CA ALA A 54 7.66 -5.95 5.84
C ALA A 54 7.73 -5.34 7.25
N LYS A 55 7.66 -6.18 8.29
CA LYS A 55 7.68 -5.85 9.75
C LYS A 55 8.80 -4.89 10.23
N LYS A 56 9.79 -4.57 9.40
CA LYS A 56 10.99 -3.82 9.79
C LYS A 56 10.76 -2.30 9.88
N SER A 57 9.54 -1.81 9.62
CA SER A 57 9.22 -0.41 9.82
C SER A 57 9.05 -0.11 11.31
N GLY A 58 9.85 0.80 11.88
CA GLY A 58 9.73 1.25 13.26
C GLY A 58 8.47 2.08 13.55
N SER A 59 7.49 2.10 12.63
CA SER A 59 6.23 2.84 12.75
C SER A 59 5.05 1.93 13.01
N LYS A 60 4.18 2.28 13.97
CA LYS A 60 2.87 1.65 14.13
C LYS A 60 2.02 1.83 12.86
N PRO A 61 1.52 0.76 12.24
CA PRO A 61 0.67 0.83 11.05
C PRO A 61 -0.73 1.39 11.36
N VAL A 62 -1.41 1.97 10.35
CA VAL A 62 -2.72 2.63 10.52
C VAL A 62 -3.78 1.72 11.10
N PHE A 63 -3.76 0.43 10.73
CA PHE A 63 -4.74 -0.54 11.21
C PHE A 63 -4.70 -0.74 12.73
N GLU A 64 -3.53 -0.64 13.38
CA GLU A 64 -3.43 -0.74 14.85
C GLU A 64 -4.22 0.39 15.49
N LYS A 65 -4.18 1.60 14.90
CA LYS A 65 -4.94 2.73 15.42
C LYS A 65 -6.45 2.57 15.23
N VAL A 66 -6.87 2.01 14.09
CA VAL A 66 -8.28 1.65 13.85
C VAL A 66 -8.76 0.62 14.87
N VAL A 67 -7.94 -0.38 15.18
CA VAL A 67 -8.22 -1.40 16.20
C VAL A 67 -8.31 -0.79 17.60
N GLU A 68 -7.37 0.06 17.99
CA GLU A 68 -7.41 0.77 19.28
C GLU A 68 -8.73 1.55 19.45
N VAL A 69 -9.14 2.29 18.40
CA VAL A 69 -10.38 3.08 18.42
C VAL A 69 -11.62 2.18 18.38
N LEU A 70 -11.58 1.07 17.66
CA LEU A 70 -12.65 0.07 17.67
C LEU A 70 -12.87 -0.50 19.06
N GLN A 71 -11.82 -1.05 19.67
CA GLN A 71 -11.90 -1.64 21.01
C GLN A 71 -12.40 -0.63 22.04
N GLY A 72 -11.96 0.63 21.97
CA GLY A 72 -12.41 1.68 22.88
C GLY A 72 -13.89 2.10 22.76
N ARG A 73 -14.63 1.63 21.74
CA ARG A 73 -16.06 1.94 21.57
C ARG A 73 -17.00 0.90 22.16
N PHE A 74 -16.52 -0.30 22.46
CA PHE A 74 -17.35 -1.36 23.02
C PHE A 74 -17.13 -1.47 24.53
N SER A 75 -18.21 -1.75 25.25
CA SER A 75 -18.15 -2.06 26.69
C SER A 75 -17.42 -3.38 26.95
N LEU A 76 -17.56 -4.32 26.02
CA LEU A 76 -16.82 -5.59 25.96
C LEU A 76 -16.00 -5.62 24.66
N PRO A 77 -14.65 -5.76 24.71
CA PRO A 77 -13.82 -5.72 23.52
C PRO A 77 -14.26 -6.76 22.47
N PRO A 78 -14.46 -6.36 21.20
CA PRO A 78 -14.85 -7.29 20.15
C PRO A 78 -13.69 -8.21 19.77
N TYR A 79 -14.04 -9.39 19.23
CA TYR A 79 -13.07 -10.24 18.54
C TYR A 79 -12.81 -9.69 17.14
N ILE A 80 -11.56 -9.34 16.84
CA ILE A 80 -11.15 -8.74 15.58
C ILE A 80 -10.25 -9.73 14.85
N THR A 81 -10.70 -10.22 13.69
CA THR A 81 -9.87 -10.98 12.77
C THR A 81 -9.32 -10.06 11.70
N ILE A 82 -8.01 -10.06 11.51
CA ILE A 82 -7.27 -9.21 10.57
C ILE A 82 -6.61 -10.08 9.52
N THR A 83 -7.00 -9.91 8.26
CA THR A 83 -6.33 -10.49 7.09
C THR A 83 -5.37 -9.48 6.50
N HIS A 84 -4.06 -9.75 6.60
CA HIS A 84 -3.03 -8.99 5.90
C HIS A 84 -2.92 -9.47 4.46
N ALA A 85 -3.34 -8.62 3.53
CA ALA A 85 -3.18 -8.87 2.10
C ALA A 85 -1.74 -8.55 1.69
N VAL A 86 -0.95 -9.58 1.45
CA VAL A 86 0.48 -9.48 1.11
C VAL A 86 0.71 -9.89 -0.34
N SER A 87 1.61 -9.20 -1.04
CA SER A 87 2.06 -9.66 -2.35
C SER A 87 2.91 -10.93 -2.23
N GLN A 88 2.96 -11.76 -3.29
CA GLN A 88 3.62 -13.08 -3.37
C GLN A 88 5.12 -13.15 -3.01
N VAL A 89 5.74 -12.04 -2.59
CA VAL A 89 7.19 -11.89 -2.40
C VAL A 89 7.60 -11.95 -0.92
N ILE A 90 6.66 -12.10 0.02
CA ILE A 90 6.92 -12.05 1.46
C ILE A 90 7.04 -13.47 2.04
N SER A 91 8.07 -13.71 2.86
CA SER A 91 8.21 -14.97 3.62
C SER A 91 7.12 -15.05 4.69
N MET A 92 6.54 -16.23 4.94
CA MET A 92 5.50 -16.39 5.99
C MET A 92 5.94 -15.91 7.38
N ASP A 93 7.24 -15.85 7.66
CA ASP A 93 7.81 -15.32 8.91
C ASP A 93 7.62 -13.79 9.07
N GLU A 94 7.41 -13.09 7.96
CA GLU A 94 7.23 -11.63 7.89
C GLU A 94 5.77 -11.22 8.06
N VAL A 95 4.82 -12.17 8.06
CA VAL A 95 3.41 -11.93 8.40
C VAL A 95 3.28 -11.67 9.90
N PRO A 96 2.59 -10.60 10.36
CA PRO A 96 2.30 -10.38 11.78
C PRO A 96 1.68 -11.64 12.39
N ALA A 97 2.47 -12.38 13.17
CA ALA A 97 1.98 -13.56 13.85
C ALA A 97 1.05 -13.08 14.96
N SER A 98 -0.09 -13.74 15.08
CA SER A 98 -0.89 -13.75 16.31
C SER A 98 0.03 -14.22 17.48
N PRO A 99 -0.29 -13.91 18.74
CA PRO A 99 0.65 -13.99 19.87
C PRO A 99 1.31 -15.38 19.99
N PRO A 100 2.51 -15.45 20.63
CA PRO A 100 3.42 -16.58 20.48
C PRO A 100 2.75 -17.92 20.74
N ALA A 101 3.03 -18.90 19.88
CA ALA A 101 2.61 -20.29 20.02
C ALA A 101 3.27 -21.03 21.22
N THR A 102 3.94 -20.30 22.12
CA THR A 102 4.61 -20.86 23.31
C THR A 102 4.34 -19.98 24.54
N PRO A 103 3.82 -20.56 25.64
CA PRO A 103 3.44 -19.82 26.83
C PRO A 103 4.69 -19.28 27.54
N ASN A 104 4.75 -17.96 27.74
CA ASN A 104 5.65 -17.37 28.73
C ASN A 104 5.02 -17.58 30.10
N THR A 105 5.57 -18.50 30.89
CA THR A 105 5.12 -18.96 32.22
C THR A 105 5.22 -17.91 33.34
N HIS A 106 5.25 -16.62 33.01
CA HIS A 106 5.44 -15.53 33.99
C HIS A 106 4.19 -14.66 34.25
N TYR A 107 3.02 -15.04 33.73
CA TYR A 107 1.75 -14.41 34.12
C TYR A 107 1.03 -15.30 35.15
N SER A 108 0.88 -14.78 36.37
CA SER A 108 0.26 -15.47 37.51
C SER A 108 -1.28 -15.37 37.52
N SER A 109 -1.92 -15.38 36.36
CA SER A 109 -3.37 -15.24 36.21
C SER A 109 -3.88 -16.22 35.15
N ASP A 110 -4.90 -16.99 35.50
CA ASP A 110 -5.51 -18.08 34.72
C ASP A 110 -6.29 -17.61 33.46
N ASP A 111 -6.21 -16.34 33.07
CA ASP A 111 -7.03 -15.73 32.01
C ASP A 111 -6.29 -15.49 30.68
N TYR A 112 -5.41 -16.41 30.29
CA TYR A 112 -4.61 -16.36 29.06
C TYR A 112 -5.42 -16.12 27.76
N PHE A 113 -6.67 -16.58 27.70
CA PHE A 113 -7.56 -16.43 26.54
C PHE A 113 -8.57 -15.28 26.65
N GLN A 114 -8.78 -14.70 27.85
CA GLN A 114 -9.78 -13.63 28.01
C GLN A 114 -9.29 -12.30 27.46
N ASP A 115 -7.97 -12.06 27.47
CA ASP A 115 -7.36 -10.80 27.01
C ASP A 115 -7.00 -10.80 25.51
N GLN A 116 -7.09 -11.94 24.82
CA GLN A 116 -6.71 -12.07 23.41
C GLN A 116 -7.92 -11.92 22.49
N THR A 117 -8.24 -10.68 22.10
CA THR A 117 -9.36 -10.41 21.19
C THR A 117 -8.95 -10.12 19.75
N ILE A 118 -7.67 -10.21 19.39
CA ILE A 118 -7.16 -9.89 18.04
C ILE A 118 -6.48 -11.11 17.41
N PHE A 119 -6.92 -11.51 16.22
CA PHE A 119 -6.39 -12.64 15.46
C PHE A 119 -5.91 -12.19 14.08
N THR A 120 -4.61 -12.28 13.82
CA THR A 120 -4.02 -11.91 12.52
C THR A 120 -3.69 -13.14 11.69
N HIS A 121 -3.90 -13.05 10.38
CA HIS A 121 -3.40 -14.00 9.38
C HIS A 121 -3.04 -13.27 8.10
N ALA A 122 -2.30 -13.92 7.19
CA ALA A 122 -2.03 -13.38 5.86
C ALA A 122 -2.83 -14.10 4.77
N ALA A 123 -3.16 -13.34 3.74
CA ALA A 123 -3.64 -13.85 2.47
C ALA A 123 -2.79 -13.29 1.35
N VAL A 124 -2.43 -14.15 0.40
CA VAL A 124 -1.60 -13.76 -0.74
C VAL A 124 -2.49 -13.13 -1.81
N VAL A 125 -2.14 -11.91 -2.23
CA VAL A 125 -2.78 -11.20 -3.34
C VAL A 125 -1.85 -11.22 -4.55
N PRO A 126 -2.34 -11.48 -5.76
CA PRO A 126 -1.52 -11.37 -6.97
C PRO A 126 -0.97 -9.95 -7.14
N ALA A 127 0.30 -9.83 -7.54
CA ALA A 127 0.85 -8.57 -8.00
C ALA A 127 0.28 -8.23 -9.39
N TYR A 128 -0.83 -7.50 -9.47
CA TYR A 128 -1.59 -7.28 -10.71
C TYR A 128 -0.80 -6.64 -11.86
N HIS A 129 0.25 -5.91 -11.51
CA HIS A 129 1.13 -5.19 -12.44
C HIS A 129 2.56 -5.74 -12.48
N ALA A 130 2.82 -6.92 -11.91
CA ALA A 130 4.12 -7.57 -12.10
C ALA A 130 4.33 -7.94 -13.58
N GLN A 131 5.49 -7.57 -14.13
CA GLN A 131 5.85 -7.72 -15.55
C GLN A 131 5.82 -9.17 -16.09
N ASN A 132 5.67 -10.18 -15.23
CA ASN A 132 5.72 -11.60 -15.62
C ASN A 132 4.35 -12.23 -15.90
N PHE A 133 3.23 -11.54 -15.70
CA PHE A 133 1.93 -12.05 -16.13
C PHE A 133 1.73 -11.71 -17.60
N ALA A 134 2.32 -12.53 -18.47
CA ALA A 134 1.82 -12.67 -19.84
C ALA A 134 0.30 -12.83 -19.73
N SER A 135 -0.44 -11.99 -20.47
CA SER A 135 -1.90 -12.00 -20.51
C SER A 135 -2.38 -13.25 -21.23
N THR A 136 -2.20 -14.42 -20.63
CA THR A 136 -2.72 -15.67 -21.15
C THR A 136 -4.14 -15.86 -20.62
N ILE A 137 -5.07 -15.77 -21.56
CA ILE A 137 -6.40 -16.36 -21.55
C ILE A 137 -7.50 -15.50 -20.90
N VAL A 138 -8.39 -15.04 -21.78
CA VAL A 138 -9.72 -14.47 -21.55
C VAL A 138 -10.64 -15.55 -20.99
N SER A 139 -10.39 -16.01 -19.76
CA SER A 139 -11.35 -16.81 -19.00
C SER A 139 -12.12 -15.89 -18.03
N PRO A 140 -13.41 -16.15 -17.74
CA PRO A 140 -14.17 -15.42 -16.74
C PRO A 140 -13.69 -15.82 -15.34
N ARG A 141 -12.53 -15.32 -14.91
CA ARG A 141 -12.05 -15.54 -13.54
C ARG A 141 -12.84 -14.62 -12.58
N PRO A 142 -13.27 -15.10 -11.41
CA PRO A 142 -13.79 -14.24 -10.35
C PRO A 142 -12.72 -13.21 -9.94
N SER A 143 -13.19 -12.11 -9.34
CA SER A 143 -12.38 -11.08 -8.68
C SER A 143 -11.29 -11.70 -7.79
N ASN A 144 -10.16 -11.01 -7.61
CA ASN A 144 -9.06 -11.49 -6.75
C ASN A 144 -9.32 -11.12 -5.28
N ILE A 145 -10.58 -11.31 -4.87
CA ILE A 145 -11.01 -11.14 -3.49
C ILE A 145 -10.34 -12.19 -2.62
N ILE A 146 -9.91 -11.76 -1.44
CA ILE A 146 -9.27 -12.61 -0.42
C ILE A 146 -10.24 -12.99 0.69
N ALA A 147 -11.40 -12.32 0.75
CA ALA A 147 -12.47 -12.60 1.67
C ALA A 147 -13.77 -12.91 0.92
N ALA A 148 -14.73 -13.53 1.61
CA ALA A 148 -16.05 -13.76 1.02
C ALA A 148 -16.69 -12.41 0.64
N PRO A 149 -17.37 -12.31 -0.53
CA PRO A 149 -18.06 -11.08 -0.89
C PRO A 149 -19.02 -10.65 0.22
N SER A 150 -19.05 -9.36 0.54
CA SER A 150 -19.93 -8.80 1.56
C SER A 150 -19.71 -9.32 3.00
N SER A 151 -18.49 -9.72 3.38
CA SER A 151 -18.17 -10.18 4.74
C SER A 151 -17.29 -9.22 5.55
N ILE A 152 -16.56 -8.32 4.88
CA ILE A 152 -15.55 -7.48 5.54
C ILE A 152 -16.17 -6.22 6.12
N HIS A 153 -15.95 -5.99 7.42
CA HIS A 153 -16.47 -4.82 8.12
C HIS A 153 -15.58 -3.60 7.88
N TYR A 154 -14.26 -3.82 7.91
CA TYR A 154 -13.27 -2.76 7.72
C TYR A 154 -12.21 -3.18 6.70
N SER A 155 -11.97 -2.36 5.69
CA SER A 155 -10.87 -2.56 4.74
C SER A 155 -9.94 -1.36 4.77
N ILE A 156 -8.63 -1.59 4.86
CA ILE A 156 -7.62 -0.53 4.84
C ILE A 156 -6.73 -0.79 3.63
N LEU A 157 -6.74 0.14 2.67
CA LEU A 157 -5.95 0.07 1.45
C LEU A 157 -5.04 1.29 1.38
N GLU A 158 -3.74 1.08 1.54
CA GLU A 158 -2.75 2.14 1.69
C GLU A 158 -1.73 2.13 0.55
N ARG A 159 -1.50 3.29 -0.05
CA ARG A 159 -0.37 3.56 -0.93
C ARG A 159 0.17 4.94 -0.63
N TYR A 160 1.48 5.03 -0.41
CA TYR A 160 2.17 6.29 -0.07
C TYR A 160 3.14 6.76 -1.14
N ILE A 161 3.70 5.84 -1.94
CA ILE A 161 4.57 6.17 -3.07
C ILE A 161 3.83 5.98 -4.40
N PRO A 162 4.16 6.77 -5.44
CA PRO A 162 3.54 6.62 -6.75
C PRO A 162 3.66 5.19 -7.30
N PRO A 163 2.65 4.71 -8.04
CA PRO A 163 2.76 3.50 -8.86
C PRO A 163 3.98 3.45 -9.77
N THR A 164 4.28 2.29 -10.36
CA THR A 164 5.39 2.20 -11.33
C THR A 164 4.99 2.79 -12.67
N THR A 165 3.72 2.63 -13.08
CA THR A 165 3.24 3.00 -14.41
C THR A 165 1.95 3.81 -14.37
N ALA A 166 1.69 4.61 -15.41
CA ALA A 166 0.42 5.31 -15.59
C ALA A 166 -0.76 4.33 -15.72
N GLN A 167 -0.54 3.16 -16.32
CA GLN A 167 -1.56 2.12 -16.43
C GLN A 167 -1.98 1.58 -15.06
N GLU A 168 -1.04 1.43 -14.12
CA GLU A 168 -1.36 1.03 -12.74
C GLU A 168 -2.22 2.07 -12.03
N VAL A 169 -1.96 3.37 -12.25
CA VAL A 169 -2.84 4.44 -11.73
C VAL A 169 -4.24 4.33 -12.33
N HIS A 170 -4.35 4.14 -13.64
CA HIS A 170 -5.65 3.98 -14.31
C HIS A 170 -6.40 2.75 -13.80
N ASP A 171 -5.74 1.60 -13.76
CA ASP A 171 -6.35 0.32 -13.40
C ASP A 171 -6.83 0.34 -11.95
N PHE A 172 -6.10 0.99 -11.04
CA PHE A 172 -6.48 1.17 -9.63
C PHE A 172 -7.86 1.82 -9.46
N PHE A 173 -8.21 2.79 -10.32
CA PHE A 173 -9.49 3.50 -10.28
C PHE A 173 -10.49 3.02 -11.35
N SER A 174 -10.31 1.80 -11.86
CA SER A 174 -11.19 1.20 -12.86
C SER A 174 -11.95 0.00 -12.30
N MET A 175 -12.94 -0.47 -13.07
CA MET A 175 -13.61 -1.77 -12.85
C MET A 175 -12.83 -2.95 -13.45
N SER A 176 -11.55 -2.77 -13.79
CA SER A 176 -10.71 -3.84 -14.34
C SER A 176 -10.36 -4.88 -13.28
N ARG A 177 -9.93 -6.06 -13.72
CA ARG A 177 -9.45 -7.13 -12.82
C ARG A 177 -8.11 -6.84 -12.15
N LYS A 178 -7.50 -5.70 -12.48
CA LYS A 178 -6.24 -5.23 -11.90
C LYS A 178 -6.47 -4.11 -10.87
N SER A 179 -7.73 -3.88 -10.51
CA SER A 179 -8.12 -2.85 -9.55
C SER A 179 -8.14 -3.41 -8.12
N TYR A 180 -7.11 -3.07 -7.33
CA TYR A 180 -7.10 -3.37 -5.90
C TYR A 180 -8.30 -2.74 -5.18
N LEU A 181 -8.68 -1.51 -5.56
CA LEU A 181 -9.80 -0.81 -4.95
C LEU A 181 -11.13 -1.53 -5.22
N ALA A 182 -11.36 -2.00 -6.46
CA ALA A 182 -12.59 -2.73 -6.79
C ALA A 182 -12.71 -4.04 -6.01
N ASP A 183 -11.63 -4.83 -5.90
CA ASP A 183 -11.65 -6.07 -5.11
C ASP A 183 -11.96 -5.79 -3.64
N ARG A 184 -11.30 -4.82 -3.02
CA ARG A 184 -11.53 -4.45 -1.61
C ARG A 184 -12.94 -3.89 -1.37
N LEU A 185 -13.50 -3.14 -2.31
CA LEU A 185 -14.89 -2.66 -2.21
C LEU A 185 -15.91 -3.81 -2.30
N LEU A 186 -15.69 -4.81 -3.16
CA LEU A 186 -16.58 -5.96 -3.31
C LEU A 186 -16.64 -6.86 -2.07
N GLU A 187 -15.58 -6.87 -1.27
CA GLU A 187 -15.50 -7.61 -0.01
C GLU A 187 -16.30 -6.96 1.12
N LEU A 188 -16.54 -5.64 1.05
CA LEU A 188 -17.20 -4.89 2.12
C LEU A 188 -18.61 -5.42 2.38
N SER A 189 -18.91 -5.64 3.65
CA SER A 189 -20.26 -5.94 4.14
C SER A 189 -21.26 -4.91 3.64
N ALA A 190 -22.42 -5.37 3.17
CA ALA A 190 -23.53 -4.49 2.81
C ALA A 190 -24.13 -3.79 4.05
N ASN A 191 -23.84 -4.28 5.26
CA ASN A 191 -24.29 -3.70 6.51
C ASN A 191 -23.24 -2.72 7.07
N ASN A 192 -23.08 -1.55 6.44
CA ASN A 192 -22.15 -0.49 6.82
C ASN A 192 -20.65 -0.90 6.80
N GLY A 193 -20.26 -1.79 5.88
CA GLY A 193 -18.85 -2.06 5.63
C GLY A 193 -18.11 -0.78 5.22
N THR A 194 -16.93 -0.55 5.78
CA THR A 194 -16.17 0.70 5.59
C THR A 194 -14.78 0.42 5.05
N LEU A 195 -14.36 1.20 4.05
CA LEU A 195 -13.02 1.16 3.48
C LEU A 195 -12.31 2.50 3.68
N LEU A 196 -11.11 2.45 4.26
CA LEU A 196 -10.15 3.56 4.31
C LEU A 196 -9.16 3.41 3.15
N LEU A 197 -9.13 4.39 2.26
CA LEU A 197 -8.18 4.48 1.15
C LEU A 197 -7.20 5.61 1.40
N VAL A 198 -5.90 5.32 1.29
CA VAL A 198 -4.84 6.33 1.19
C VAL A 198 -4.13 6.15 -0.14
N PHE A 199 -4.02 7.23 -0.93
CA PHE A 199 -3.40 7.18 -2.25
C PHE A 199 -2.65 8.48 -2.56
N PRO A 200 -1.44 8.46 -3.15
CA PRO A 200 -0.69 9.67 -3.48
C PRO A 200 -1.42 10.52 -4.52
N THR A 201 -1.42 11.84 -4.34
CA THR A 201 -1.92 12.76 -5.37
C THR A 201 -0.84 13.02 -6.42
N LYS A 202 -1.20 13.69 -7.52
CA LYS A 202 -0.25 14.21 -8.50
C LYS A 202 0.81 15.10 -7.86
N THR A 203 0.41 15.96 -6.92
CA THR A 203 1.33 16.80 -6.13
C THR A 203 2.26 15.93 -5.30
N GLY A 204 1.73 14.96 -4.54
CA GLY A 204 2.54 14.04 -3.75
C GLY A 204 3.52 13.23 -4.59
N GLY A 205 3.09 12.75 -5.76
CA GLY A 205 3.97 12.02 -6.67
C GLY A 205 5.09 12.88 -7.24
N ALA A 206 4.79 14.13 -7.61
CA ALA A 206 5.83 15.08 -8.04
C ALA A 206 6.81 15.40 -6.90
N THR A 207 6.32 15.55 -5.66
CA THR A 207 7.18 15.75 -4.48
C THR A 207 8.06 14.53 -4.23
N PHE A 208 7.51 13.32 -4.30
CA PHE A 208 8.29 12.09 -4.15
C PHE A 208 9.39 11.99 -5.21
N ALA A 209 9.05 12.22 -6.48
CA ALA A 209 10.02 12.21 -7.57
C ALA A 209 11.14 13.24 -7.36
N LYS A 210 10.80 14.47 -6.99
CA LYS A 210 11.77 15.58 -6.88
C LYS A 210 12.60 15.56 -5.59
N ARG A 211 12.01 15.15 -4.47
CA ARG A 211 12.62 15.29 -3.13
C ARG A 211 13.18 13.98 -2.58
N TYR A 212 12.66 12.84 -3.02
CA TYR A 212 13.13 11.53 -2.59
C TYR A 212 14.01 10.91 -3.68
N ILE A 213 13.48 10.76 -4.89
CA ILE A 213 14.14 9.99 -5.95
C ILE A 213 15.24 10.77 -6.67
N GLY A 214 14.94 11.97 -7.17
CA GLY A 214 15.83 12.79 -7.99
C GLY A 214 17.23 12.99 -7.37
N PRO A 215 17.34 13.40 -6.09
CA PRO A 215 18.64 13.61 -5.43
C PRO A 215 19.49 12.36 -5.33
N VAL A 216 18.88 11.16 -5.31
CA VAL A 216 19.59 9.88 -5.23
C VAL A 216 19.91 9.34 -6.62
N ILE A 217 18.91 9.25 -7.49
CA ILE A 217 19.02 8.53 -8.76
C ILE A 217 19.79 9.34 -9.80
N GLU A 218 19.57 10.65 -9.91
CA GLU A 218 20.19 11.44 -10.97
C GLU A 218 21.73 11.48 -10.90
N PRO A 219 22.36 11.85 -9.77
CA PRO A 219 23.82 11.86 -9.69
C PRO A 219 24.41 10.45 -9.83
N PHE A 220 23.75 9.46 -9.24
CA PHE A 220 24.15 8.06 -9.34
C PHE A 220 24.16 7.57 -10.80
N LEU A 221 23.05 7.74 -11.54
CA LEU A 221 22.94 7.26 -12.92
C LEU A 221 23.91 7.96 -13.87
N ARG A 222 24.19 9.26 -13.66
CA ARG A 222 25.22 9.98 -14.43
C ARG A 222 26.60 9.34 -14.25
N GLN A 223 26.99 9.08 -12.99
CA GLN A 223 28.27 8.44 -12.70
C GLN A 223 28.31 6.98 -13.21
N PHE A 224 27.24 6.23 -12.98
CA PHE A 224 27.10 4.84 -13.38
C PHE A 224 27.26 4.65 -14.90
N VAL A 225 26.58 5.47 -15.70
CA VAL A 225 26.69 5.43 -17.17
C VAL A 225 28.10 5.78 -17.64
N LEU A 226 28.75 6.78 -17.03
CA LEU A 226 30.11 7.17 -17.39
C LEU A 226 31.14 6.08 -17.07
N LEU A 227 31.08 5.50 -15.87
CA LEU A 227 32.02 4.46 -15.42
C LEU A 227 31.86 3.16 -16.21
N ASN A 228 30.63 2.80 -16.54
CA ASN A 228 30.32 1.59 -17.30
C ASN A 228 30.29 1.81 -18.82
N ASN A 229 30.55 3.05 -19.28
CA ASN A 229 30.57 3.41 -20.69
C ASN A 229 29.28 3.03 -21.44
N LEU A 230 28.13 3.25 -20.79
CA LEU A 230 26.81 2.97 -21.32
C LEU A 230 26.31 4.17 -22.16
N PHE A 231 25.19 3.99 -22.87
CA PHE A 231 24.54 5.12 -23.53
C PHE A 231 23.75 5.97 -22.54
N VAL A 232 23.72 7.28 -22.75
CA VAL A 232 22.99 8.20 -21.87
C VAL A 232 21.49 7.90 -21.84
N SER A 233 20.92 7.35 -22.91
CA SER A 233 19.51 6.98 -22.98
C SER A 233 19.09 6.00 -21.87
N ILE A 234 19.96 5.06 -21.46
CA ILE A 234 19.61 4.11 -20.39
C ILE A 234 19.48 4.80 -19.02
N ALA A 235 20.23 5.88 -18.76
CA ALA A 235 20.02 6.67 -17.54
C ALA A 235 18.64 7.33 -17.52
N VAL A 236 18.16 7.81 -18.67
CA VAL A 236 16.81 8.38 -18.78
C VAL A 236 15.77 7.30 -18.49
N ASP A 237 15.90 6.11 -19.08
CA ASP A 237 14.95 5.02 -18.90
C ASP A 237 14.94 4.46 -17.47
N LEU A 238 16.12 4.32 -16.83
CA LEU A 238 16.23 3.88 -15.44
C LEU A 238 15.64 4.90 -14.47
N GLY A 239 15.90 6.20 -14.68
CA GLY A 239 15.45 7.28 -13.81
C GLY A 239 14.00 7.74 -14.02
N ARG A 240 13.34 7.32 -15.10
CA ARG A 240 11.97 7.74 -15.41
C ARG A 240 10.96 7.17 -14.41
N MET A 241 10.19 8.07 -13.80
CA MET A 241 8.99 7.74 -13.03
C MET A 241 7.74 7.81 -13.92
N ALA A 242 7.45 6.74 -14.66
CA ALA A 242 6.41 6.73 -15.70
C ALA A 242 4.98 6.92 -15.16
N SER A 243 4.73 6.67 -13.88
CA SER A 243 3.42 6.91 -13.28
C SER A 243 2.99 8.37 -13.23
N LEU A 244 3.94 9.31 -13.16
CA LEU A 244 3.64 10.74 -12.99
C LEU A 244 2.75 11.30 -14.10
N GLU A 245 2.84 10.74 -15.31
CA GLU A 245 2.01 11.12 -16.46
C GLU A 245 0.53 10.77 -16.25
N GLY A 246 0.24 9.69 -15.50
CA GLY A 246 -1.12 9.23 -15.20
C GLY A 246 -1.64 9.64 -13.82
N MET A 247 -0.80 10.25 -12.97
CA MET A 247 -1.20 10.66 -11.63
C MET A 247 -2.29 11.73 -11.66
N LYS A 248 -3.29 11.56 -10.79
CA LYS A 248 -4.48 12.41 -10.68
C LYS A 248 -4.32 13.43 -9.54
N SER A 249 -4.81 14.64 -9.75
CA SER A 249 -5.02 15.62 -8.67
C SER A 249 -6.04 15.08 -7.66
N PHE A 250 -6.11 15.68 -6.47
CA PHE A 250 -7.10 15.27 -5.45
C PHE A 250 -8.55 15.31 -5.97
N ALA A 251 -8.91 16.36 -6.73
CA ALA A 251 -10.24 16.48 -7.31
C ALA A 251 -10.55 15.34 -8.30
N GLU A 252 -9.58 14.99 -9.14
CA GLU A 252 -9.71 13.87 -10.09
C GLU A 252 -9.74 12.51 -9.39
N LEU A 253 -9.01 12.33 -8.29
CA LEU A 253 -9.06 11.12 -7.46
C LEU A 253 -10.45 10.97 -6.83
N LEU A 254 -10.97 12.03 -6.19
CA LEU A 254 -12.30 12.04 -5.58
C LEU A 254 -13.39 11.70 -6.61
N GLN A 255 -13.30 12.30 -7.80
CA GLN A 255 -14.22 12.03 -8.88
C GLN A 255 -14.14 10.56 -9.33
N ALA A 256 -12.93 10.03 -9.53
CA ALA A 256 -12.74 8.64 -9.93
C ALA A 256 -13.24 7.63 -8.88
N VAL A 257 -13.05 7.92 -7.58
CA VAL A 257 -13.60 7.11 -6.48
C VAL A 257 -15.13 7.14 -6.50
N ARG A 258 -15.75 8.31 -6.70
CA ARG A 258 -17.21 8.45 -6.79
C ARG A 258 -17.79 7.69 -8.00
N GLU A 259 -17.14 7.80 -9.16
CA GLU A 259 -17.53 7.06 -10.37
C GLU A 259 -17.46 5.55 -10.14
N MET A 260 -16.40 5.05 -9.50
CA MET A 260 -16.30 3.64 -9.13
C MET A 260 -17.42 3.21 -8.17
N CYS A 261 -17.70 4.01 -7.14
CA CYS A 261 -18.79 3.75 -6.19
C CYS A 261 -20.14 3.64 -6.91
N GLN A 262 -20.43 4.55 -7.85
CA GLN A 262 -21.65 4.52 -8.67
C GLN A 262 -21.70 3.28 -9.57
N ALA A 263 -20.61 2.98 -10.28
CA ALA A 263 -20.53 1.81 -11.17
C ALA A 263 -20.71 0.48 -10.41
N LEU A 264 -20.16 0.38 -9.20
CA LEU A 264 -20.35 -0.77 -8.32
C LEU A 264 -21.77 -0.86 -7.78
N GLY A 265 -22.37 0.25 -7.37
CA GLY A 265 -23.76 0.28 -6.88
C GLY A 265 -24.79 -0.09 -7.94
N GLN A 266 -24.55 0.26 -9.21
CA GLN A 266 -25.40 -0.12 -10.34
C GLN A 266 -25.30 -1.63 -10.67
N ARG A 267 -24.17 -2.28 -10.34
CA ARG A 267 -23.99 -3.73 -10.48
C ARG A 267 -24.61 -4.46 -9.30
N ALA A 268 -25.95 -4.43 -9.19
CA ALA A 268 -26.67 -5.23 -8.20
C ALA A 268 -26.54 -6.75 -8.53
N PRO A 269 -26.35 -7.64 -7.54
CA PRO A 269 -26.37 -9.07 -7.81
C PRO A 269 -27.80 -9.49 -8.20
N ALA A 270 -27.93 -10.39 -9.20
CA ALA A 270 -29.24 -10.93 -9.60
C ALA A 270 -30.00 -11.67 -8.48
N ARG A 271 -29.34 -11.96 -7.34
CA ARG A 271 -29.90 -12.66 -6.17
C ARG A 271 -29.42 -12.08 -4.82
N GLY A 272 -28.96 -10.83 -4.78
CA GLY A 272 -28.42 -10.21 -3.55
C GLY A 272 -29.11 -8.90 -3.21
N LEU A 273 -28.90 -8.44 -1.97
CA LEU A 273 -29.44 -7.16 -1.50
C LEU A 273 -28.82 -6.02 -2.30
N GLN A 274 -29.67 -5.12 -2.78
CA GLN A 274 -29.20 -3.90 -3.42
C GLN A 274 -28.40 -3.10 -2.40
N SER A 275 -27.22 -2.63 -2.80
CA SER A 275 -26.32 -1.88 -1.94
C SER A 275 -25.76 -0.69 -2.69
N ARG A 276 -25.54 0.41 -1.99
CA ARG A 276 -24.86 1.60 -2.50
C ARG A 276 -23.50 1.76 -1.86
N TYR A 277 -22.61 2.42 -2.59
CA TYR A 277 -21.30 2.86 -2.09
C TYR A 277 -21.28 4.37 -2.06
N GLU A 278 -20.84 4.95 -0.94
CA GLU A 278 -20.78 6.40 -0.75
C GLU A 278 -19.43 6.80 -0.15
N VAL A 279 -18.89 7.93 -0.61
CA VAL A 279 -17.72 8.55 0.00
C VAL A 279 -18.20 9.42 1.16
N VAL A 280 -17.99 8.97 2.40
CA VAL A 280 -18.44 9.67 3.61
C VAL A 280 -17.43 10.70 4.10
N HIS A 281 -16.15 10.56 3.72
CA HIS A 281 -15.10 11.51 4.03
C HIS A 281 -14.06 11.54 2.91
N ALA A 282 -13.52 12.73 2.63
CA ALA A 282 -12.44 12.92 1.68
C ALA A 282 -11.62 14.16 2.05
N GLU A 283 -10.31 14.02 2.20
CA GLU A 283 -9.39 15.14 2.45
C GLU A 283 -8.00 14.88 1.87
N THR A 284 -7.18 15.92 1.83
CA THR A 284 -5.73 15.80 1.57
C THR A 284 -4.96 15.91 2.87
N THR A 285 -3.85 15.18 2.96
CA THR A 285 -2.88 15.31 4.06
C THR A 285 -1.46 15.08 3.53
N GLU A 286 -0.45 15.50 4.30
CA GLU A 286 0.95 15.30 3.96
C GLU A 286 1.58 14.20 4.84
N VAL A 287 2.26 13.24 4.20
CA VAL A 287 2.95 12.14 4.85
C VAL A 287 4.44 12.24 4.61
N VAL A 288 5.24 12.25 5.67
CA VAL A 288 6.71 12.26 5.59
C VAL A 288 7.24 10.85 5.81
N LEU A 289 7.91 10.29 4.79
CA LEU A 289 8.55 8.97 4.89
C LEU A 289 9.96 9.12 5.46
N LYS A 290 10.11 8.82 6.75
CA LYS A 290 11.38 9.03 7.46
C LYS A 290 12.42 7.97 7.18
N GLY A 291 13.68 8.41 7.25
CA GLY A 291 14.84 7.54 7.15
C GLY A 291 14.91 6.87 5.77
N ASN A 292 15.31 5.60 5.75
CA ASN A 292 15.50 4.84 4.51
C ASN A 292 14.30 3.95 4.13
N VAL A 293 13.17 4.06 4.84
CA VAL A 293 11.99 3.19 4.58
C VAL A 293 11.48 3.36 3.15
N TRP A 294 11.45 4.60 2.66
CA TRP A 294 11.03 4.89 1.29
C TRP A 294 11.94 4.24 0.23
N LYS A 295 13.24 4.05 0.52
CA LYS A 295 14.17 3.40 -0.41
C LYS A 295 13.83 1.93 -0.57
N GLU A 296 13.54 1.25 0.52
CA GLU A 296 13.14 -0.16 0.46
C GLU A 296 11.79 -0.33 -0.26
N TRP A 297 10.81 0.54 0.01
CA TRP A 297 9.54 0.53 -0.72
C TRP A 297 9.72 0.79 -2.21
N PHE A 298 10.51 1.81 -2.55
CA PHE A 298 10.83 2.13 -3.94
C PHE A 298 11.53 0.95 -4.64
N LEU A 299 12.51 0.33 -3.99
CA LEU A 299 13.27 -0.77 -4.57
C LEU A 299 12.43 -2.05 -4.70
N GLU A 300 11.59 -2.37 -3.72
CA GLU A 300 10.65 -3.49 -3.80
C GLU A 300 9.73 -3.35 -5.02
N GLN A 301 9.26 -2.13 -5.28
CA GLN A 301 8.40 -1.81 -6.42
C GLN A 301 9.17 -1.78 -7.76
N GLU A 302 10.32 -1.11 -7.81
CA GLU A 302 10.98 -0.73 -9.07
C GLU A 302 12.06 -1.70 -9.53
N GLN A 303 12.58 -2.57 -8.65
CA GLN A 303 13.65 -3.52 -8.99
C GLN A 303 13.34 -4.38 -10.23
N PRO A 304 12.12 -4.93 -10.41
CA PRO A 304 11.79 -5.68 -11.64
C PRO A 304 11.93 -4.83 -12.90
N ARG A 305 11.44 -3.57 -12.87
CA ARG A 305 11.54 -2.64 -13.99
C ARG A 305 12.99 -2.26 -14.28
N LEU A 306 13.76 -1.92 -13.26
CA LEU A 306 15.18 -1.56 -13.41
C LEU A 306 15.97 -2.70 -14.07
N ARG A 307 15.72 -3.94 -13.64
CA ARG A 307 16.31 -5.13 -14.24
C ARG A 307 15.86 -5.32 -15.68
N GLN A 308 14.57 -5.18 -15.96
CA GLN A 308 14.02 -5.36 -17.30
C GLN A 308 14.58 -4.31 -18.27
N ASN A 309 14.66 -3.04 -17.86
CA ASN A 309 15.25 -1.96 -18.66
C ASN A 309 16.71 -2.27 -19.05
N MET A 310 17.52 -2.83 -18.14
CA MET A 310 18.89 -3.24 -18.47
C MET A 310 18.93 -4.42 -19.46
N VAL A 311 18.01 -5.37 -19.35
CA VAL A 311 17.88 -6.50 -20.30
C VAL A 311 17.48 -5.99 -21.68
N ASP A 312 16.49 -5.09 -21.75
CA ASP A 312 15.99 -4.55 -23.01
C ASP A 312 17.03 -3.64 -23.67
N TYR A 313 17.77 -2.86 -22.89
CA TYR A 313 18.92 -2.10 -23.36
C TYR A 313 19.96 -2.99 -24.06
N HIS A 314 20.35 -4.09 -23.42
CA HIS A 314 21.32 -5.02 -24.01
C HIS A 314 20.79 -5.70 -25.26
N LYS A 315 19.53 -6.16 -25.25
CA LYS A 315 18.87 -6.76 -26.43
C LYS A 315 18.77 -5.80 -27.61
N ALA A 316 18.63 -4.50 -27.35
CA ALA A 316 18.58 -3.46 -28.36
C ALA A 316 19.97 -3.08 -28.93
N GLY A 317 21.04 -3.82 -28.59
CA GLY A 317 22.40 -3.52 -29.03
C GLY A 317 23.11 -2.47 -28.18
N GLY A 318 22.64 -2.25 -26.95
CA GLY A 318 23.28 -1.38 -25.98
C GLY A 318 24.73 -1.77 -25.69
N ARG A 319 25.59 -0.77 -25.52
CA ARG A 319 26.99 -0.96 -25.18
C ARG A 319 27.13 -1.53 -23.77
N MET A 320 27.89 -2.62 -23.65
CA MET A 320 28.21 -3.23 -22.36
C MET A 320 29.68 -2.98 -21.99
N PRO A 321 30.01 -2.89 -20.69
CA PRO A 321 31.39 -2.79 -20.23
C PRO A 321 32.22 -3.97 -20.74
N SER A 322 33.48 -3.71 -21.07
CA SER A 322 34.43 -4.77 -21.40
C SER A 322 34.63 -5.72 -20.21
N ARG A 323 34.99 -6.98 -20.51
CA ARG A 323 35.24 -8.01 -19.48
C ARG A 323 36.25 -7.51 -18.45
N VAL A 324 35.89 -7.63 -17.17
CA VAL A 324 36.83 -7.39 -16.07
C VAL A 324 37.47 -8.72 -15.73
N GLY A 325 38.67 -8.96 -16.25
CA GLY A 325 39.35 -10.26 -16.13
C GLY A 325 38.64 -11.36 -16.93
N GLN A 326 38.24 -12.46 -16.26
CA GLN A 326 37.54 -13.60 -16.86
C GLN A 326 36.00 -13.50 -16.81
N ILE A 327 35.46 -12.49 -16.11
CA ILE A 327 34.01 -12.37 -15.87
C ILE A 327 33.40 -11.45 -16.93
N GLU A 328 32.39 -11.95 -17.64
CA GLU A 328 31.59 -11.16 -18.57
C GLU A 328 30.50 -10.38 -17.82
N THR A 329 30.46 -9.07 -18.02
CA THR A 329 29.49 -8.19 -17.37
C THR A 329 28.11 -8.43 -17.96
N THR A 330 27.20 -8.99 -17.15
CA THR A 330 25.82 -9.23 -17.57
C THR A 330 24.90 -8.05 -17.24
N PRO A 331 23.77 -7.87 -17.96
CA PRO A 331 22.78 -6.85 -17.62
C PRO A 331 22.21 -7.00 -16.20
N GLY A 332 22.15 -8.24 -15.69
CA GLY A 332 21.71 -8.51 -14.32
C GLY A 332 22.68 -8.01 -13.26
N MET A 333 24.00 -8.05 -13.52
CA MET A 333 25.02 -7.48 -12.62
C MET A 333 24.89 -5.96 -12.54
N LEU A 334 24.74 -5.31 -13.69
CA LEU A 334 24.53 -3.87 -13.78
C LEU A 334 23.22 -3.42 -13.10
N ALA A 335 22.12 -4.15 -13.30
CA ALA A 335 20.87 -3.87 -12.61
C ALA A 335 20.99 -3.99 -11.08
N ARG A 336 21.78 -4.96 -10.60
CA ARG A 336 22.07 -5.11 -9.17
C ARG A 336 22.89 -3.93 -8.65
N GLU A 337 23.89 -3.48 -9.39
CA GLU A 337 24.68 -2.28 -9.03
C GLU A 337 23.79 -1.03 -8.93
N VAL A 338 22.81 -0.88 -9.81
CA VAL A 338 21.81 0.20 -9.71
C VAL A 338 21.00 0.11 -8.42
N VAL A 339 20.48 -1.08 -8.10
CA VAL A 339 19.71 -1.32 -6.86
C VAL A 339 20.56 -1.05 -5.61
N ASP A 340 21.79 -1.57 -5.59
CA ASP A 340 22.71 -1.41 -4.46
C ASP A 340 23.18 0.05 -4.33
N GLY A 341 23.37 0.76 -5.44
CA GLY A 341 23.68 2.19 -5.46
C GLY A 341 22.57 3.06 -4.86
N ILE A 342 21.31 2.77 -5.20
CA ILE A 342 20.14 3.47 -4.62
C ILE A 342 20.03 3.16 -3.12
N ARG A 343 20.15 1.88 -2.73
CA ARG A 343 20.07 1.45 -1.32
C ARG A 343 21.15 2.09 -0.45
N SER A 344 22.38 2.14 -0.95
CA SER A 344 23.55 2.63 -0.21
C SER A 344 23.76 4.14 -0.30
N SER A 345 23.01 4.84 -1.16
CA SER A 345 23.14 6.28 -1.36
C SER A 345 23.01 7.07 -0.06
N ARG A 346 23.94 8.03 0.11
CA ARG A 346 24.00 8.97 1.24
C ARG A 346 23.56 10.39 0.86
N GLU A 347 23.06 10.57 -0.36
CA GLU A 347 22.59 11.87 -0.83
C GLU A 347 21.42 12.36 0.04
N PRO A 348 21.42 13.66 0.43
CA PRO A 348 20.35 14.22 1.24
C PRO A 348 19.04 14.17 0.46
N SER A 349 18.14 13.28 0.87
CA SER A 349 16.91 12.94 0.17
C SER A 349 15.81 12.56 1.15
N GLY A 350 14.57 12.84 0.76
CA GLY A 350 13.39 12.59 1.58
C GLY A 350 13.05 13.73 2.53
N ASP A 351 12.49 13.39 3.70
CA ASP A 351 12.02 14.31 4.74
C ASP A 351 11.12 15.45 4.23
N ALA A 352 10.37 15.19 3.15
CA ALA A 352 9.43 16.12 2.54
C ALA A 352 8.01 15.55 2.59
N GLY A 353 7.01 16.40 2.86
CA GLY A 353 5.61 16.00 2.89
C GLY A 353 5.13 15.50 1.52
N ILE A 354 4.69 14.25 1.46
CA ILE A 354 4.04 13.67 0.28
C ILE A 354 2.54 13.87 0.45
N GLU A 355 1.93 14.68 -0.40
CA GLU A 355 0.48 14.84 -0.39
C GLU A 355 -0.23 13.54 -0.81
N VAL A 356 -1.13 13.06 0.04
CA VAL A 356 -2.00 11.92 -0.21
C VAL A 356 -3.46 12.33 -0.07
N GLY A 357 -4.32 11.70 -0.87
CA GLY A 357 -5.76 11.74 -0.66
C GLY A 357 -6.18 10.64 0.31
N VAL A 358 -6.97 11.00 1.31
CA VAL A 358 -7.57 10.08 2.28
C VAL A 358 -9.06 10.03 2.03
N PHE A 359 -9.61 8.84 1.80
CA PHE A 359 -11.02 8.64 1.52
C PHE A 359 -11.60 7.58 2.46
N VAL A 360 -12.78 7.84 2.99
CA VAL A 360 -13.58 6.83 3.69
C VAL A 360 -14.80 6.53 2.84
N ILE A 361 -14.91 5.27 2.43
CA ILE A 361 -15.98 4.76 1.58
C ILE A 361 -16.84 3.82 2.42
N ARG A 362 -18.15 3.96 2.36
CA ARG A 362 -19.10 3.10 3.06
C ARG A 362 -19.98 2.36 2.07
N ARG A 363 -20.23 1.08 2.36
CA ARG A 363 -21.24 0.27 1.69
C ARG A 363 -22.43 0.09 2.62
N SER A 364 -23.61 0.50 2.14
CA SER A 364 -24.87 0.31 2.87
C SER A 364 -25.89 -0.38 1.98
N MET A 365 -26.84 -1.10 2.59
CA MET A 365 -28.04 -1.57 1.90
C MET A 365 -28.87 -0.36 1.44
N LEU A 366 -29.56 -0.52 0.31
CA LEU A 366 -30.50 0.45 -0.23
C LEU A 366 -31.88 0.33 0.40
#